data_AF-A0A9P0H5J9-F1
#
_entry.id   AF-A0A9P0H5J9-F1
#
_cell.length_a   1.000
_cell.length_b   1.000
_cell.length_c   1.000
_cell.angle_alpha   90.00
_cell.angle_beta   90.00
_cell.angle_gamma   90.00
#
_symmetry.space_group_name_H-M   'P 1'
#
loop_
_entity.id
_entity.type
_entity.pdbx_description
1 polymer ?
#
loop_
_entity_poly.entity_id
_entity_poly.type
_entity_poly.pdbx_seq_one_letter_code
_entity_poly.pdbx_strand_id
1 'polypeptide(L)'
;MISKQHVNTLLPDLQSLSKLLNCGGDESSSSDDELPKTGYNTAGPGDIFQKVKITGNEVGHNINTISDDPKSIWHLSEVQEVPISDDVLWDPREKPKYDIMYKQALKSEDIYLQMSNKNPTSASCENLIITVTMKGECKNVIDCNVTRTNLDIRSPMYRLNLPLPHPIDPDSATAEWHSSSCQLIISLQMKREYDFMNF
;
A
#
# COMPACT_ATOMS: atom_id res chain seq x y z
N MET A 1 -5.82 46.70 33.44
CA MET A 1 -5.78 47.27 32.07
C MET A 1 -5.59 46.13 31.10
N ILE A 2 -6.65 45.60 30.52
CA ILE A 2 -6.67 44.79 29.29
C ILE A 2 -8.15 44.75 28.86
N SER A 3 -8.44 44.49 27.59
CA SER A 3 -9.79 44.30 27.03
C SER A 3 -10.48 45.50 26.35
N LYS A 4 -9.72 46.42 25.75
CA LYS A 4 -10.24 47.26 24.65
C LYS A 4 -9.66 46.93 23.27
N GLN A 5 -8.62 46.08 23.19
CA GLN A 5 -7.99 45.75 21.90
C GLN A 5 -8.59 44.52 21.20
N HIS A 6 -9.27 43.61 21.90
CA HIS A 6 -9.79 42.39 21.27
C HIS A 6 -11.06 42.62 20.44
N VAL A 7 -11.84 43.67 20.72
CA VAL A 7 -13.12 43.93 20.03
C VAL A 7 -12.91 44.57 18.64
N ASN A 8 -11.79 45.25 18.42
CA ASN A 8 -11.54 45.99 17.17
C ASN A 8 -11.03 45.14 16.00
N THR A 9 -10.70 43.85 16.21
CA THR A 9 -10.24 42.96 15.14
C THR A 9 -11.38 42.17 14.48
N LEU A 10 -12.57 42.10 15.10
CA LEU A 10 -13.71 41.33 14.59
C LEU A 10 -14.57 42.10 13.57
N LEU A 11 -14.50 43.44 13.59
CA LEU A 11 -15.21 44.33 12.66
C LEU A 11 -14.83 44.12 11.18
N PRO A 12 -13.53 44.07 10.80
CA PRO A 12 -13.14 43.87 9.40
C PRO A 12 -13.46 42.47 8.87
N ASP A 13 -13.38 41.43 9.72
CA ASP A 13 -13.68 40.05 9.32
C ASP A 13 -15.17 39.86 9.03
N LEU A 14 -16.04 40.48 9.83
CA LEU A 14 -17.49 40.48 9.57
C LEU A 14 -17.83 41.19 8.25
N GLN A 15 -17.17 42.33 7.97
CA GLN A 15 -17.37 43.03 6.69
C GLN A 15 -16.94 42.18 5.49
N SER A 16 -15.81 41.48 5.57
CA SER A 16 -15.38 40.55 4.51
C SER A 16 -16.38 39.40 4.31
N LEU A 17 -16.91 38.85 5.40
CA LEU A 17 -17.91 37.77 5.33
C LEU A 17 -19.21 38.26 4.66
N SER A 18 -19.67 39.46 5.00
CA SER A 18 -20.88 40.05 4.40
C SER A 18 -20.77 40.24 2.89
N LYS A 19 -19.56 40.56 2.39
CA LYS A 19 -19.28 40.72 0.96
C LYS A 19 -19.30 39.40 0.19
N LEU A 20 -18.91 38.30 0.84
CA LEU A 20 -18.97 36.96 0.25
C LEU A 20 -20.40 36.40 0.19
N LEU A 21 -21.23 36.76 1.18
CA LEU A 21 -22.61 36.29 1.26
C LEU A 21 -23.56 37.12 0.39
N ASN A 22 -23.25 38.40 0.16
CA ASN A 22 -24.02 39.25 -0.74
C ASN A 22 -23.54 39.07 -2.19
N CYS A 23 -23.77 37.86 -2.73
CA CYS A 23 -23.73 37.64 -4.17
C CYS A 23 -24.95 38.39 -4.74
N GLY A 24 -24.70 39.53 -5.38
CA GLY A 24 -25.72 40.43 -5.87
C GLY A 24 -26.77 39.70 -6.70
N GLY A 25 -28.02 39.88 -6.32
CA GLY A 25 -29.14 39.58 -7.20
C GLY A 25 -29.35 40.76 -8.13
N ASP A 26 -29.24 40.51 -9.42
CA ASP A 26 -29.95 41.23 -10.46
C ASP A 26 -30.21 40.32 -11.66
N GLU A 27 -31.52 40.09 -11.85
CA GLU A 27 -32.11 39.55 -13.04
C GLU A 27 -31.80 40.44 -14.26
N SER A 28 -31.43 39.79 -15.37
CA SER A 28 -31.60 40.23 -16.77
C SER A 28 -31.01 41.58 -17.22
N SER A 29 -30.05 41.53 -18.15
CA SER A 29 -30.12 42.32 -19.40
C SER A 29 -29.06 41.90 -20.42
N SER A 30 -29.52 41.73 -21.66
CA SER A 30 -28.77 41.49 -22.90
C SER A 30 -28.07 42.77 -23.37
N SER A 31 -26.82 42.69 -23.85
CA SER A 31 -26.29 43.35 -25.07
C SER A 31 -24.75 43.39 -25.10
N ASP A 32 -24.22 43.21 -26.30
CA ASP A 32 -22.81 43.04 -26.70
C ASP A 32 -21.84 44.20 -26.40
N ASP A 33 -20.55 43.83 -26.44
CA ASP A 33 -19.33 44.62 -26.68
C ASP A 33 -18.87 45.67 -25.65
N GLU A 34 -17.86 45.31 -24.83
CA GLU A 34 -16.52 45.94 -24.78
C GLU A 34 -15.71 45.35 -23.59
N LEU A 35 -14.63 44.60 -23.87
CA LEU A 35 -13.79 43.94 -22.86
C LEU A 35 -12.79 44.93 -22.21
N PRO A 36 -12.75 45.07 -20.87
CA PRO A 36 -11.61 45.70 -20.20
C PRO A 36 -10.39 44.75 -20.18
N LYS A 37 -9.21 45.32 -20.45
CA LYS A 37 -7.91 44.62 -20.51
C LYS A 37 -7.51 44.11 -19.12
N THR A 38 -7.83 42.86 -18.82
CA THR A 38 -7.30 42.13 -17.65
C THR A 38 -6.10 41.29 -18.05
N GLY A 39 -5.00 41.39 -17.29
CA GLY A 39 -3.75 40.68 -17.52
C GLY A 39 -3.95 39.18 -17.71
N TYR A 40 -3.46 38.68 -18.83
CA TYR A 40 -3.42 37.26 -19.16
C TYR A 40 -2.52 36.53 -18.16
N ASN A 41 -3.14 35.79 -17.22
CA ASN A 41 -2.50 34.63 -16.63
C ASN A 41 -2.89 33.45 -17.53
N THR A 42 -1.94 32.98 -18.35
CA THR A 42 -2.09 31.79 -19.18
C THR A 42 -2.08 30.53 -18.31
N ALA A 43 -3.20 30.25 -17.64
CA ALA A 43 -3.47 28.96 -17.02
C ALA A 43 -4.57 28.28 -17.83
N GLY A 44 -4.21 27.26 -18.60
CA GLY A 44 -5.15 26.45 -19.36
C GLY A 44 -5.70 25.30 -18.51
N PRO A 45 -6.84 24.68 -18.89
CA PRO A 45 -7.43 23.54 -18.19
C PRO A 45 -6.51 22.30 -18.05
N GLY A 46 -5.35 22.29 -18.72
CA GLY A 46 -4.33 21.23 -18.63
C GLY A 46 -3.29 21.42 -17.50
N ASP A 47 -3.29 22.54 -16.78
CA ASP A 47 -2.25 22.88 -15.78
C ASP A 47 -2.61 22.48 -14.34
N ILE A 48 -3.64 21.64 -14.17
CA ILE A 48 -4.17 21.20 -12.86
C ILE A 48 -3.35 20.04 -12.26
N PHE A 49 -2.41 19.47 -13.00
CA PHE A 49 -1.63 18.33 -12.52
C PHE A 49 -0.24 18.76 -12.04
N GLN A 50 -0.11 18.98 -10.73
CA GLN A 50 1.20 18.88 -10.08
C GLN A 50 1.76 17.48 -10.37
N LYS A 51 2.88 17.44 -11.09
CA LYS A 51 3.61 16.21 -11.39
C LYS A 51 4.13 15.63 -10.07
N VAL A 52 3.38 14.72 -9.46
CA VAL A 52 3.85 13.94 -8.32
C VAL A 52 5.02 13.10 -8.80
N LYS A 53 6.20 13.38 -8.26
CA LYS A 53 7.39 12.55 -8.48
C LYS A 53 7.15 11.26 -7.69
N ILE A 54 6.68 10.22 -8.37
CA ILE A 54 6.63 8.87 -7.80
C ILE A 54 8.08 8.38 -7.76
N THR A 55 8.71 8.45 -6.60
CA THR A 55 9.97 7.76 -6.35
C THR A 55 9.61 6.32 -6.03
N GLY A 56 9.84 5.41 -6.97
CA GLY A 56 9.78 3.99 -6.70
C GLY A 56 10.81 3.62 -5.63
N ASN A 57 10.40 2.86 -4.62
CA ASN A 57 11.31 2.25 -3.66
C ASN A 57 11.99 1.05 -4.32
N GLU A 58 12.91 1.32 -5.25
CA GLU A 58 13.84 0.31 -5.77
C GLU A 58 15.19 0.94 -6.04
N VAL A 59 15.89 1.31 -4.96
CA VAL A 59 17.33 1.55 -5.06
C VAL A 59 17.98 0.88 -3.86
N GLY A 60 18.63 -0.26 -4.11
CA GLY A 60 19.59 -0.83 -3.19
C GLY A 60 20.61 0.24 -2.80
N HIS A 61 20.56 0.69 -1.56
CA HIS A 61 21.44 1.74 -1.08
C HIS A 61 22.75 1.11 -0.60
N ASN A 62 23.82 1.41 -1.33
CA ASN A 62 25.17 1.35 -0.79
C ASN A 62 25.24 2.37 0.35
N ILE A 63 25.28 1.89 1.60
CA ILE A 63 25.35 2.71 2.81
C ILE A 63 26.75 3.29 2.87
N ASN A 64 27.02 4.38 2.16
CA ASN A 64 28.14 5.29 2.43
C ASN A 64 27.82 6.60 1.71
N THR A 65 27.62 7.67 2.49
CA THR A 65 27.35 9.07 2.10
C THR A 65 25.86 9.45 1.99
N ILE A 66 25.22 9.76 3.12
CA ILE A 66 24.00 10.56 3.14
C ILE A 66 24.26 11.74 4.07
N SER A 67 24.21 12.95 3.51
CA SER A 67 24.28 14.21 4.23
C SER A 67 23.03 14.39 5.09
N ASP A 68 23.21 14.55 6.40
CA ASP A 68 22.13 14.76 7.35
C ASP A 68 21.46 16.13 7.13
N ASP A 69 20.17 16.13 6.81
CA ASP A 69 19.33 17.33 6.86
C ASP A 69 19.11 17.69 8.35
N PRO A 70 19.49 18.90 8.82
CA PRO A 70 19.36 19.31 10.21
C PRO A 70 17.90 19.40 10.71
N LYS A 71 16.92 19.20 9.82
CA LYS A 71 15.49 19.16 10.15
C LYS A 71 14.90 17.76 10.14
N SER A 72 15.67 16.74 9.76
CA SER A 72 15.20 15.35 9.84
C SER A 72 15.13 14.91 11.29
N ILE A 73 13.97 14.39 11.70
CA ILE A 73 13.74 13.91 13.07
C ILE A 73 14.44 12.57 13.32
N TRP A 74 14.77 11.82 12.25
CA TRP A 74 15.41 10.51 12.34
C TRP A 74 16.64 10.44 11.44
N HIS A 75 17.76 10.00 12.01
CA HIS A 75 18.96 9.62 11.28
C HIS A 75 18.93 8.11 10.99
N LEU A 76 19.31 7.70 9.77
CA LEU A 76 19.30 6.27 9.39
C LEU A 76 20.21 5.41 10.28
N SER A 77 21.23 5.99 10.89
CA SER A 77 22.11 5.31 11.86
C SER A 77 21.48 5.13 13.25
N GLU A 78 20.40 5.85 13.57
CA GLU A 78 19.67 5.75 14.84
C GLU A 78 18.48 4.77 14.77
N VAL A 79 18.05 4.43 13.56
CA VAL A 79 17.01 3.43 13.35
C VAL A 79 17.66 2.04 13.42
N GLN A 80 17.55 1.40 14.58
CA GLN A 80 17.99 0.02 14.74
C GLN A 80 17.15 -0.89 13.84
N GLU A 81 17.78 -1.62 12.92
CA GLU A 81 17.12 -2.68 12.15
C GLU A 81 16.74 -3.80 13.13
N VAL A 82 15.49 -3.77 13.61
CA VAL A 82 14.97 -4.81 14.50
C VAL A 82 14.80 -6.09 13.68
N PRO A 83 15.48 -7.19 14.02
CA PRO A 83 15.30 -8.46 13.33
C PRO A 83 13.88 -8.96 13.62
N ILE A 84 13.04 -8.95 12.58
CA ILE A 84 11.83 -9.77 12.38
C ILE A 84 11.10 -10.16 13.70
N SER A 85 10.02 -9.43 13.99
CA SER A 85 8.84 -9.90 14.76
C SER A 85 8.81 -9.81 16.30
N ASP A 86 9.57 -8.93 16.92
CA ASP A 86 9.40 -8.70 18.36
C ASP A 86 7.99 -8.12 18.68
N ASP A 87 7.41 -7.34 17.76
CA ASP A 87 6.04 -6.80 17.85
C ASP A 87 4.94 -7.88 17.94
N VAL A 88 5.16 -9.08 17.38
CA VAL A 88 4.16 -10.16 17.40
C VAL A 88 4.04 -10.80 18.79
N LEU A 89 5.07 -10.64 19.63
CA LEU A 89 5.09 -11.15 21.00
C LEU A 89 4.33 -10.23 21.97
N TRP A 90 4.17 -8.95 21.62
CA TRP A 90 3.46 -7.95 22.44
C TRP A 90 2.12 -7.49 21.83
N ASP A 91 1.73 -8.01 20.67
CA ASP A 91 0.43 -7.73 20.06
C ASP A 91 -0.68 -8.49 20.84
N PRO A 92 -1.73 -7.81 21.33
CA PRO A 92 -2.87 -8.46 21.98
C PRO A 92 -3.75 -9.29 21.03
N ARG A 93 -3.54 -9.21 19.71
CA ARG A 93 -4.33 -9.93 18.70
C ARG A 93 -4.00 -11.42 18.68
N GLU A 94 -5.01 -12.22 18.39
CA GLU A 94 -4.89 -13.67 18.30
C GLU A 94 -4.15 -14.08 17.01
N LYS A 95 -3.39 -15.17 17.06
CA LYS A 95 -2.79 -15.75 15.85
C LYS A 95 -3.83 -16.62 15.15
N PRO A 96 -4.18 -16.35 13.88
CA PRO A 96 -5.16 -17.15 13.16
C PRO A 96 -4.62 -18.54 12.84
N LYS A 97 -5.52 -19.52 12.70
CA LYS A 97 -5.14 -20.87 12.23
C LYS A 97 -4.79 -20.80 10.75
N TYR A 98 -3.59 -21.24 10.38
CA TYR A 98 -3.16 -21.31 8.99
C TYR A 98 -2.68 -22.70 8.60
N ASP A 99 -2.70 -22.97 7.31
CA ASP A 99 -2.16 -24.17 6.67
C ASP A 99 -1.34 -23.77 5.43
N ILE A 100 -0.28 -24.53 5.16
CA ILE A 100 0.67 -24.25 4.07
C ILE A 100 0.72 -25.48 3.15
N MET A 101 0.36 -25.28 1.89
CA MET A 101 0.33 -26.32 0.87
C MET A 101 1.24 -25.96 -0.30
N TYR A 102 1.98 -26.95 -0.80
CA TYR A 102 2.77 -26.80 -2.02
C TYR A 102 1.94 -27.24 -3.23
N LYS A 103 1.93 -26.43 -4.29
CA LYS A 103 1.19 -26.68 -5.52
C LYS A 103 2.14 -26.74 -6.71
N GLN A 104 2.03 -27.83 -7.47
CA GLN A 104 2.81 -28.08 -8.69
C GLN A 104 1.93 -27.91 -9.92
N ALA A 105 2.41 -27.15 -10.91
CA ALA A 105 1.78 -27.05 -12.21
C ALA A 105 2.23 -28.24 -13.08
N LEU A 106 1.35 -29.23 -13.23
CA LEU A 106 1.57 -30.38 -14.10
C LEU A 106 0.87 -30.18 -15.44
N LYS A 107 1.59 -30.41 -16.53
CA LYS A 107 0.99 -30.49 -17.86
C LYS A 107 0.71 -31.95 -18.24
N SER A 108 -0.04 -32.15 -19.32
CA SER A 108 -0.34 -33.51 -19.81
C SER A 108 0.94 -34.25 -20.21
N GLU A 109 1.96 -33.57 -20.72
CA GLU A 109 3.26 -34.19 -21.03
C GLU A 109 3.96 -34.68 -19.76
N ASP A 110 3.78 -34.00 -18.63
CA ASP A 110 4.36 -34.40 -17.34
C ASP A 110 3.66 -35.64 -16.77
N ILE A 111 2.33 -35.68 -16.87
CA ILE A 111 1.50 -36.77 -16.32
C ILE A 111 1.59 -38.03 -17.17
N TYR A 112 1.57 -37.89 -18.51
CA TYR A 112 1.47 -39.03 -19.42
C TYR A 112 2.81 -39.46 -20.02
N LEU A 113 3.75 -38.52 -20.21
CA LEU A 113 5.01 -38.78 -20.91
C LEU A 113 6.24 -38.57 -20.02
N GLN A 114 6.06 -38.04 -18.80
CA GLN A 114 7.12 -37.77 -17.83
C GLN A 114 8.30 -36.95 -18.43
N MET A 115 7.99 -35.99 -19.33
CA MET A 115 9.01 -35.27 -20.10
C MET A 115 9.70 -34.10 -19.38
N SER A 116 9.06 -33.44 -18.40
CA SER A 116 9.68 -32.28 -17.70
C SER A 116 10.53 -32.64 -16.47
N ASN A 117 10.92 -33.93 -16.31
CA ASN A 117 11.53 -34.56 -15.12
C ASN A 117 11.13 -34.00 -13.73
N LYS A 118 9.93 -33.41 -13.60
CA LYS A 118 9.42 -32.92 -12.34
C LYS A 118 9.21 -34.11 -11.42
N ASN A 119 9.74 -34.01 -10.21
CA ASN A 119 9.57 -35.02 -9.19
C ASN A 119 8.34 -34.68 -8.30
N PRO A 120 7.77 -35.66 -7.57
CA PRO A 120 6.70 -35.42 -6.61
C PRO A 120 7.18 -34.73 -5.32
N THR A 121 8.43 -34.27 -5.27
CA THR A 121 9.01 -33.58 -4.11
C THR A 121 8.63 -32.10 -4.14
N SER A 122 8.56 -31.47 -2.97
CA SER A 122 8.34 -30.02 -2.85
C SER A 122 9.36 -29.16 -3.61
N ALA A 123 10.52 -29.73 -3.96
CA ALA A 123 11.54 -29.09 -4.80
C ALA A 123 11.03 -28.71 -6.20
N SER A 124 10.09 -29.49 -6.77
CA SER A 124 9.48 -29.21 -8.09
C SER A 124 8.20 -28.38 -8.02
N CYS A 125 7.77 -27.96 -6.82
CA CYS A 125 6.56 -27.15 -6.67
C CYS A 125 6.88 -25.67 -6.89
N GLU A 126 6.19 -25.04 -7.85
CA GLU A 126 6.37 -23.63 -8.22
C GLU A 126 5.57 -22.68 -7.31
N ASN A 127 4.44 -23.15 -6.77
CA ASN A 127 3.50 -22.31 -6.03
C ASN A 127 3.36 -22.76 -4.57
N LEU A 128 3.24 -21.78 -3.68
CA LEU A 128 2.97 -21.94 -2.25
C LEU A 128 1.58 -21.37 -1.95
N ILE A 129 0.69 -22.20 -1.45
CA ILE A 129 -0.68 -21.83 -1.11
C ILE A 129 -0.79 -21.76 0.40
N ILE A 130 -1.19 -20.62 0.94
CA ILE A 130 -1.35 -20.40 2.38
C ILE A 130 -2.82 -20.12 2.65
N THR A 131 -3.45 -20.99 3.42
CA THR A 131 -4.87 -20.88 3.78
C THR A 131 -4.98 -20.43 5.22
N VAL A 132 -5.52 -19.24 5.46
CA VAL A 132 -5.65 -18.64 6.79
C VAL A 132 -7.12 -18.56 7.17
N THR A 133 -7.50 -19.20 8.26
CA THR A 133 -8.87 -19.20 8.78
C THR A 133 -9.06 -18.05 9.77
N MET A 134 -9.94 -17.10 9.44
CA MET A 134 -10.24 -15.92 10.25
C MET A 134 -11.76 -15.80 10.43
N LYS A 135 -12.28 -16.32 11.55
CA LYS A 135 -13.72 -16.31 11.81
C LYS A 135 -14.16 -14.93 12.28
N GLY A 136 -15.28 -14.43 11.74
CA GLY A 136 -15.87 -13.16 12.16
C GLY A 136 -15.27 -11.92 11.50
N GLU A 137 -14.27 -12.08 10.62
CA GLU A 137 -13.66 -10.98 9.87
C GLU A 137 -14.28 -10.82 8.49
N CYS A 138 -14.16 -9.61 7.94
CA CYS A 138 -14.65 -9.26 6.61
C CYS A 138 -13.47 -8.96 5.67
N LYS A 139 -13.64 -9.27 4.38
CA LYS A 139 -12.63 -9.01 3.33
C LYS A 139 -12.04 -7.59 3.37
N ASN A 140 -12.87 -6.58 3.63
CA ASN A 140 -12.46 -5.18 3.53
C ASN A 140 -11.55 -4.71 4.68
N VAL A 141 -11.45 -5.48 5.77
CA VAL A 141 -10.69 -5.10 6.96
C VAL A 141 -9.38 -5.86 7.07
N ILE A 142 -9.14 -6.79 6.14
CA ILE A 142 -7.97 -7.65 6.12
C ILE A 142 -6.91 -6.99 5.23
N ASP A 143 -5.79 -6.63 5.83
CA ASP A 143 -4.61 -6.17 5.12
C ASP A 143 -3.63 -7.34 4.97
N CYS A 144 -3.24 -7.61 3.72
CA CYS A 144 -2.24 -8.62 3.38
C CYS A 144 -1.05 -7.92 2.73
N ASN A 145 0.11 -7.99 3.38
CA ASN A 145 1.36 -7.48 2.86
C ASN A 145 2.32 -8.64 2.60
N VAL A 146 2.82 -8.71 1.38
CA VAL A 146 3.67 -9.79 0.90
C VAL A 146 5.04 -9.20 0.55
N THR A 147 6.05 -9.62 1.30
CA THR A 147 7.45 -9.32 1.01
C THR A 147 8.13 -10.58 0.47
N ARG A 148 9.26 -10.40 -0.23
CA ARG A 148 10.05 -11.50 -0.81
C ARG A 148 10.30 -12.68 0.15
N THR A 149 10.48 -12.45 1.44
CA THR A 149 10.82 -13.49 2.43
C THR A 149 9.81 -13.61 3.55
N ASN A 150 8.75 -12.82 3.55
CA ASN A 150 7.87 -12.70 4.71
C ASN A 150 6.45 -12.35 4.29
N LEU A 151 5.48 -13.00 4.93
CA LEU A 151 4.06 -12.75 4.76
C LEU A 151 3.49 -12.12 6.03
N ASP A 152 2.92 -10.94 5.90
CA ASP A 152 2.33 -10.18 7.00
C ASP A 152 0.83 -9.99 6.76
N ILE A 153 0.00 -10.53 7.65
CA ILE A 153 -1.45 -10.39 7.61
C ILE A 153 -1.89 -9.67 8.87
N ARG A 154 -2.72 -8.65 8.67
CA ARG A 154 -3.29 -7.82 9.73
C ARG A 154 -4.79 -7.74 9.58
N SER A 155 -5.46 -7.91 10.70
CA SER A 155 -6.90 -7.78 10.87
C SER A 155 -7.16 -7.20 12.26
N PRO A 156 -8.31 -6.58 12.55
CA PRO A 156 -8.59 -6.04 13.88
C PRO A 156 -8.45 -7.07 15.00
N MET A 157 -8.86 -8.32 14.76
CA MET A 157 -8.77 -9.40 15.74
C MET A 157 -7.54 -10.29 15.59
N TYR A 158 -6.97 -10.36 14.38
CA TYR A 158 -5.93 -11.33 14.04
C TYR A 158 -4.64 -10.66 13.55
N ARG A 159 -3.52 -11.25 13.95
CA ARG A 159 -2.18 -10.87 13.49
C ARG A 159 -1.40 -12.12 13.13
N LEU A 160 -0.91 -12.20 11.90
CA LEU A 160 -0.01 -13.26 11.46
C LEU A 160 1.22 -12.66 10.81
N ASN A 161 2.39 -12.96 11.35
CA ASN A 161 3.65 -12.74 10.68
C ASN A 161 4.28 -14.10 10.41
N LEU A 162 4.48 -14.44 9.14
CA LEU A 162 4.96 -15.75 8.73
C LEU A 162 6.20 -15.59 7.83
N PRO A 163 7.40 -15.91 8.34
CA PRO A 163 8.58 -15.98 7.50
C PRO A 163 8.43 -17.14 6.50
N LEU A 164 8.76 -16.87 5.24
CA LEU A 164 8.63 -17.83 4.15
C LEU A 164 9.90 -18.68 4.03
N PRO A 165 9.76 -19.99 3.77
CA PRO A 165 10.92 -20.89 3.64
C PRO A 165 11.76 -20.61 2.38
N HIS A 166 11.13 -20.04 1.35
CA HIS A 166 11.77 -19.69 0.10
C HIS A 166 11.40 -18.27 -0.31
N PRO A 167 12.29 -17.58 -1.05
CA PRO A 167 11.96 -16.30 -1.61
C PRO A 167 10.83 -16.44 -2.64
N ILE A 168 9.87 -15.52 -2.57
CA ILE A 168 8.73 -15.43 -3.49
C ILE A 168 8.83 -14.17 -4.37
N ASP A 169 8.07 -14.15 -5.45
CA ASP A 169 7.88 -12.97 -6.28
C ASP A 169 6.61 -12.21 -5.85
N PRO A 170 6.73 -11.02 -5.22
CA PRO A 170 5.57 -10.30 -4.69
C PRO A 170 4.59 -9.84 -5.77
N ASP A 171 5.06 -9.60 -7.00
CA ASP A 171 4.21 -9.11 -8.10
C ASP A 171 3.29 -10.19 -8.66
N SER A 172 3.69 -11.47 -8.51
CA SER A 172 2.92 -12.63 -8.92
C SER A 172 1.90 -13.11 -7.88
N ALA A 173 1.94 -12.54 -6.67
CA ALA A 173 1.13 -13.00 -5.55
C ALA A 173 -0.35 -12.68 -5.76
N THR A 174 -1.21 -13.65 -5.47
CA THR A 174 -2.66 -13.46 -5.49
C THR A 174 -3.28 -13.84 -4.16
N ALA A 175 -4.37 -13.16 -3.78
CA ALA A 175 -5.09 -13.43 -2.55
C ALA A 175 -6.60 -13.42 -2.82
N GLU A 176 -7.27 -14.48 -2.37
CA GLU A 176 -8.71 -14.68 -2.53
C GLU A 176 -9.36 -14.91 -1.18
N TRP A 177 -10.45 -14.19 -0.92
CA TRP A 177 -11.23 -14.34 0.30
C TRP A 177 -12.48 -15.17 0.03
N HIS A 178 -12.64 -16.26 0.78
CA HIS A 178 -13.84 -17.09 0.77
C HIS A 178 -14.70 -16.76 1.99
N SER A 179 -15.79 -16.02 1.76
CA SER A 179 -16.73 -15.64 2.81
C SER A 179 -17.51 -16.81 3.41
N SER A 180 -17.70 -17.91 2.66
CA SER A 180 -18.46 -19.07 3.12
C SER A 180 -17.72 -19.88 4.20
N SER A 181 -16.40 -20.00 4.05
CA SER A 181 -15.51 -20.70 4.99
C SER A 181 -14.76 -19.76 5.94
N CYS A 182 -14.90 -18.44 5.73
CA CYS A 182 -14.13 -17.39 6.41
C CYS A 182 -12.62 -17.65 6.32
N GLN A 183 -12.15 -17.92 5.10
CA GLN A 183 -10.74 -18.25 4.81
C GLN A 183 -10.15 -17.30 3.78
N LEU A 184 -8.93 -16.85 4.05
CA LEU A 184 -8.08 -16.15 3.11
C LEU A 184 -7.11 -17.17 2.48
N ILE A 185 -7.17 -17.34 1.17
CA ILE A 185 -6.26 -18.19 0.41
C ILE A 185 -5.29 -17.30 -0.33
N ILE A 186 -4.01 -17.49 -0.07
CA ILE A 186 -2.93 -16.70 -0.66
C ILE A 186 -2.12 -17.64 -1.53
N SER A 187 -1.98 -17.31 -2.81
CA SER A 187 -1.12 -18.04 -3.75
C SER A 187 0.13 -17.22 -4.02
N LEU A 188 1.28 -17.79 -3.68
CA LEU A 188 2.59 -17.17 -3.85
C LEU A 188 3.42 -17.98 -4.83
N GLN A 189 4.00 -17.35 -5.85
CA GLN A 189 4.96 -18.01 -6.72
C GLN A 189 6.35 -17.96 -6.07
N MET A 190 6.97 -19.13 -5.87
CA MET A 190 8.33 -19.23 -5.34
C MET A 190 9.35 -19.02 -6.46
N LYS A 191 10.41 -18.26 -6.18
CA LYS A 191 11.50 -17.99 -7.12
C LYS A 191 12.82 -18.49 -6.53
N ARG A 192 13.14 -19.76 -6.76
CA ARG A 192 14.36 -20.40 -6.26
C ARG A 192 15.54 -20.20 -7.23
N GLU A 193 16.75 -20.15 -6.68
CA GLU A 193 17.97 -19.90 -7.46
C GLU A 193 18.30 -21.00 -8.48
N TYR A 194 17.82 -22.23 -8.27
CA TYR A 194 18.10 -23.37 -9.16
C TYR A 194 16.86 -23.94 -9.83
N ASP A 195 15.76 -23.19 -9.85
CA ASP A 195 14.51 -23.68 -10.44
C ASP A 195 14.67 -23.93 -11.94
N PHE A 196 15.57 -23.19 -12.60
CA PHE A 196 15.93 -23.41 -14.00
C PHE A 196 16.69 -24.71 -14.24
N MET A 197 17.22 -25.38 -13.21
CA MET A 197 17.94 -26.66 -13.34
C MET A 197 17.05 -27.87 -13.08
N ASN A 198 15.81 -27.66 -12.62
CA ASN A 198 14.80 -28.70 -12.54
C ASN A 198 14.28 -28.98 -13.97
N PHE A 199 15.10 -29.68 -14.77
CA PHE A 199 14.70 -30.24 -16.07
C PHE A 199 14.41 -31.70 -15.93
#